data_AF-X1Q1N1-F1
#
_entry.id   AF-X1Q1N1-F1
#
_cell.length_a   1.000
_cell.length_b   1.000
_cell.length_c   1.000
_cell.angle_alpha   90.00
_cell.angle_beta   90.00
_cell.angle_gamma   90.00
#
_symmetry.space_group_name_H-M   'P 1'
#
loop_
_entity.id
_entity.type
_entity.pdbx_description
1 polymer ?
#
loop_
_entity_poly.entity_id
_entity_poly.type
_entity_poly.pdbx_seq_one_letter_code
_entity_poly.pdbx_strand_id
1 'polypeptide(L)'
;TGWRMQDRDALQHPELHHVLRMADVLSPWSVGRFGDLPGVQRHAEKYWEQDVVWAREHDIDYMPVVFPGFSWHNLKGAKLASIPRLDGQFLWSQVVANKKAGADMLYIAMFDEVDEGTAIFKCTNNPPTSGGSKFLTLDGLPSDFYLRLVGEAGKLFRDEIPLTETVSSAIQQSSSAKPAIKAIDTDSIDLTQPTLFIVPYSHLDDIWRWSYPQTIRDFLRNTLDDNFATFEG
;
A
#
# COMPACT_ATOMS: atom_id res chain seq x y z
N THR A 1 -6.73 -11.54 -6.95
CA THR A 1 -6.11 -11.81 -8.27
C THR A 1 -6.41 -13.25 -8.64
N GLY A 2 -6.53 -13.59 -9.93
CA GLY A 2 -7.08 -14.89 -10.32
C GLY A 2 -6.11 -16.09 -10.35
N TRP A 3 -4.87 -15.93 -9.89
CA TRP A 3 -3.80 -16.93 -10.04
C TRP A 3 -4.17 -18.32 -9.50
N ARG A 4 -4.79 -18.41 -8.31
CA ARG A 4 -5.11 -19.70 -7.69
C ARG A 4 -6.18 -20.46 -8.49
N MET A 5 -7.17 -19.74 -9.00
CA MET A 5 -8.27 -20.30 -9.80
C MET A 5 -7.96 -20.35 -11.29
N GLN A 6 -6.83 -19.81 -11.73
CA GLN A 6 -6.49 -19.57 -13.13
C GLN A 6 -7.60 -18.81 -13.89
N ASP A 7 -8.15 -17.77 -13.27
CA ASP A 7 -9.15 -16.91 -13.89
C ASP A 7 -8.65 -15.46 -14.05
N ARG A 8 -9.46 -14.62 -14.70
CA ARG A 8 -9.22 -13.17 -14.88
C ARG A 8 -7.86 -12.86 -15.52
N ASP A 9 -6.88 -12.52 -14.70
CA ASP A 9 -5.55 -12.05 -15.03
C ASP A 9 -4.48 -13.15 -15.00
N ALA A 10 -4.90 -14.40 -14.76
CA ALA A 10 -4.03 -15.56 -14.75
C ALA A 10 -4.23 -16.44 -15.99
N LEU A 11 -3.14 -17.02 -16.47
CA LEU A 11 -3.15 -17.96 -17.58
C LEU A 11 -3.79 -19.29 -17.15
N GLN A 12 -4.74 -19.78 -17.94
CA GLN A 12 -5.24 -21.16 -17.81
C GLN A 12 -4.21 -22.13 -18.38
N HIS A 13 -3.34 -22.65 -17.51
CA HIS A 13 -2.28 -23.56 -17.90
C HIS A 13 -1.98 -24.57 -16.79
N PRO A 14 -1.83 -25.87 -17.11
CA PRO A 14 -1.57 -26.91 -16.12
C PRO A 14 -0.29 -26.66 -15.30
N GLU A 15 0.72 -26.05 -15.91
CA GLU A 15 2.01 -25.78 -15.25
C GLU A 15 2.04 -24.52 -14.37
N LEU A 16 1.00 -23.67 -14.36
CA LEU A 16 1.07 -22.40 -13.62
C LEU A 16 1.36 -22.62 -12.13
N HIS A 17 0.61 -23.52 -11.48
CA HIS A 17 0.85 -23.83 -10.06
C HIS A 17 2.18 -24.53 -9.81
N HIS A 18 2.76 -25.20 -10.81
CA HIS A 18 4.12 -25.74 -10.67
C HIS A 18 5.14 -24.62 -10.55
N VAL A 19 5.03 -23.59 -11.41
CA VAL A 19 5.89 -22.40 -11.35
C VAL A 19 5.67 -21.62 -10.05
N LEU A 20 4.42 -21.44 -9.62
CA LEU A 20 4.12 -20.73 -8.38
C LEU A 20 4.72 -21.41 -7.14
N ARG A 21 4.77 -22.75 -7.12
CA ARG A 21 5.41 -23.53 -6.05
C ARG A 21 6.94 -23.44 -6.02
N MET A 22 7.56 -22.76 -6.99
CA MET A 22 9.00 -22.49 -6.96
C MET A 22 9.33 -21.16 -6.27
N ALA A 23 8.32 -20.34 -5.94
CA ALA A 23 8.53 -19.05 -5.30
C ALA A 23 8.61 -19.20 -3.78
N ASP A 24 9.47 -18.40 -3.15
CA ASP A 24 9.48 -18.28 -1.68
C ASP A 24 8.29 -17.44 -1.20
N VAL A 25 7.94 -16.38 -1.94
CA VAL A 25 6.84 -15.46 -1.61
C VAL A 25 5.96 -15.21 -2.85
N LEU A 26 4.64 -15.25 -2.66
CA LEU A 26 3.67 -14.78 -3.64
C LEU A 26 3.14 -13.40 -3.24
N SER A 27 3.31 -12.42 -4.13
CA SER A 27 2.79 -11.06 -3.96
C SER A 27 1.90 -10.64 -5.13
N PRO A 28 0.60 -11.03 -5.12
CA PRO A 28 -0.28 -10.76 -6.24
C PRO A 28 -0.75 -9.29 -6.28
N TRP A 29 -0.60 -8.67 -7.45
CA TRP A 29 -0.96 -7.25 -7.65
C TRP A 29 -2.47 -6.99 -7.63
N SER A 30 -2.94 -6.27 -6.61
CA SER A 30 -4.37 -6.01 -6.38
C SER A 30 -4.86 -4.64 -6.87
N VAL A 31 -3.96 -3.72 -7.23
CA VAL A 31 -4.34 -2.36 -7.66
C VAL A 31 -5.29 -2.45 -8.86
N GLY A 32 -6.43 -1.76 -8.76
CA GLY A 32 -7.48 -1.77 -9.78
C GLY A 32 -8.33 -3.04 -9.85
N ARG A 33 -8.14 -4.04 -8.96
CA ARG A 33 -8.97 -5.27 -8.94
C ARG A 33 -10.34 -5.09 -8.28
N PHE A 34 -10.46 -4.06 -7.46
CA PHE A 34 -11.66 -3.55 -6.78
C PHE A 34 -11.53 -2.03 -6.64
N GLY A 35 -12.63 -1.32 -6.43
CA GLY A 35 -12.63 0.16 -6.42
C GLY A 35 -13.47 0.80 -5.31
N ASP A 36 -14.01 -0.01 -4.41
CA ASP A 36 -14.85 0.43 -3.30
C ASP A 36 -14.78 -0.58 -2.13
N LEU A 37 -15.30 -0.20 -0.96
CA LEU A 37 -15.29 -1.05 0.24
C LEU A 37 -16.03 -2.39 0.03
N PRO A 38 -17.22 -2.42 -0.60
CA PRO A 38 -17.86 -3.70 -0.92
C PRO A 38 -17.02 -4.59 -1.86
N GLY A 39 -16.27 -3.98 -2.77
CA GLY A 39 -15.36 -4.66 -3.68
C GLY A 39 -14.17 -5.28 -2.97
N VAL A 40 -13.62 -4.60 -1.95
CA VAL A 40 -12.59 -5.16 -1.06
C VAL A 40 -13.12 -6.42 -0.38
N GLN A 41 -14.30 -6.36 0.24
CA GLN A 41 -14.90 -7.50 0.93
C GLN A 41 -15.12 -8.70 -0.01
N ARG A 42 -15.72 -8.45 -1.19
CA ARG A 42 -15.89 -9.51 -2.21
C ARG A 42 -14.55 -10.08 -2.68
N HIS A 43 -13.49 -9.28 -2.73
CA HIS A 43 -12.17 -9.75 -3.12
C HIS A 43 -11.53 -10.63 -2.02
N ALA A 44 -11.72 -10.25 -0.76
CA ALA A 44 -11.24 -11.00 0.38
C ALA A 44 -11.88 -12.39 0.43
N GLU A 45 -13.20 -12.44 0.40
CA GLU A 45 -14.00 -13.68 0.44
C GLU A 45 -13.71 -14.61 -0.74
N LYS A 46 -13.49 -14.04 -1.93
CA LYS A 46 -13.32 -14.83 -3.16
C LYS A 46 -11.87 -15.29 -3.40
N TYR A 47 -10.88 -14.49 -2.98
CA TYR A 47 -9.47 -14.73 -3.30
C TYR A 47 -8.63 -14.82 -2.02
N TRP A 48 -8.46 -13.73 -1.26
CA TRP A 48 -7.44 -13.66 -0.21
C TRP A 48 -7.57 -14.78 0.84
N GLU A 49 -8.79 -15.08 1.30
CA GLU A 49 -9.01 -16.12 2.32
C GLU A 49 -8.48 -17.50 1.89
N GLN A 50 -8.69 -17.90 0.64
CA GLN A 50 -8.24 -19.21 0.15
C GLN A 50 -6.84 -19.15 -0.47
N ASP A 51 -6.40 -17.97 -0.93
CA ASP A 51 -5.06 -17.72 -1.45
C ASP A 51 -4.02 -17.87 -0.34
N VAL A 52 -4.26 -17.31 0.85
CA VAL A 52 -3.41 -17.46 2.04
C VAL A 52 -3.31 -18.94 2.44
N VAL A 53 -4.44 -19.64 2.49
CA VAL A 53 -4.47 -21.08 2.85
C VAL A 53 -3.66 -21.89 1.85
N TRP A 54 -3.87 -21.65 0.54
CA TRP A 54 -3.15 -22.37 -0.49
C TRP A 54 -1.64 -22.14 -0.40
N ALA A 55 -1.20 -20.90 -0.18
CA ALA A 55 0.22 -20.59 -0.06
C ALA A 55 0.84 -21.34 1.12
N ARG A 56 0.17 -21.30 2.29
CA ARG A 56 0.61 -22.00 3.51
C ARG A 56 0.66 -23.52 3.35
N GLU A 57 -0.30 -24.13 2.65
CA GLU A 57 -0.31 -25.58 2.34
C GLU A 57 0.86 -26.03 1.45
N HIS A 58 1.53 -25.09 0.79
CA HIS A 58 2.65 -25.34 -0.12
C HIS A 58 3.98 -24.80 0.39
N ASP A 59 4.05 -24.40 1.66
CA ASP A 59 5.24 -23.80 2.29
C ASP A 59 5.72 -22.52 1.57
N ILE A 60 4.77 -21.69 1.11
CA ILE A 60 5.02 -20.42 0.42
C ILE A 60 4.47 -19.27 1.25
N ASP A 61 5.26 -18.23 1.39
CA ASP A 61 4.86 -16.99 2.04
C ASP A 61 3.87 -16.20 1.17
N TYR A 62 2.88 -15.56 1.80
CA TYR A 62 1.87 -14.77 1.09
C TYR A 62 1.92 -13.30 1.50
N MET A 63 2.20 -12.43 0.53
CA MET A 63 2.35 -10.98 0.73
C MET A 63 1.35 -10.21 -0.17
N PRO A 64 0.08 -10.10 0.23
CA PRO A 64 -0.93 -9.39 -0.54
C PRO A 64 -0.58 -7.91 -0.70
N VAL A 65 -0.82 -7.38 -1.91
CA VAL A 65 -0.68 -5.96 -2.22
C VAL A 65 -1.92 -5.20 -1.76
N VAL A 66 -1.75 -4.03 -1.14
CA VAL A 66 -2.83 -3.10 -0.78
C VAL A 66 -2.46 -1.67 -1.20
N PHE A 67 -3.45 -0.80 -1.41
CA PHE A 67 -3.22 0.54 -1.99
C PHE A 67 -4.19 1.60 -1.45
N PRO A 68 -3.79 2.89 -1.37
CA PRO A 68 -4.60 3.91 -0.71
C PRO A 68 -5.77 4.43 -1.55
N GLY A 69 -5.71 4.25 -2.86
CA GLY A 69 -6.68 4.72 -3.85
C GLY A 69 -6.02 4.78 -5.23
N PHE A 70 -6.71 5.29 -6.24
CA PHE A 70 -6.22 5.22 -7.61
C PHE A 70 -6.84 6.27 -8.55
N SER A 71 -6.03 6.81 -9.47
CA SER A 71 -6.45 7.79 -10.45
C SER A 71 -5.47 7.94 -11.63
N TRP A 72 -5.83 7.40 -12.80
CA TRP A 72 -5.15 7.69 -14.07
C TRP A 72 -5.67 8.94 -14.81
N HIS A 73 -6.17 9.95 -14.08
CA HIS A 73 -6.73 11.15 -14.70
C HIS A 73 -5.74 11.85 -15.64
N ASN A 74 -4.52 12.11 -15.15
CA ASN A 74 -3.52 12.84 -15.93
C ASN A 74 -2.80 11.94 -16.95
N LEU A 75 -2.71 10.62 -16.70
CA LEU A 75 -2.03 9.68 -17.59
C LEU A 75 -2.92 9.20 -18.75
N LYS A 76 -4.21 8.96 -18.50
CA LYS A 76 -5.13 8.32 -19.46
C LYS A 76 -6.42 9.11 -19.70
N GLY A 77 -6.58 10.29 -19.10
CA GLY A 77 -7.82 11.08 -19.20
C GLY A 77 -9.01 10.45 -18.47
N ALA A 78 -8.76 9.51 -17.56
CA ALA A 78 -9.80 8.83 -16.79
C ALA A 78 -10.50 9.77 -15.79
N LYS A 79 -11.55 9.28 -15.12
CA LYS A 79 -12.17 10.01 -14.00
C LYS A 79 -11.13 10.28 -12.91
N LEU A 80 -11.08 11.51 -12.39
CA LEU A 80 -10.28 11.83 -11.20
C LEU A 80 -10.81 11.03 -10.00
N ALA A 81 -9.91 10.44 -9.22
CA ALA A 81 -10.26 9.55 -8.12
C ALA A 81 -11.17 8.39 -8.57
N SER A 82 -10.76 7.66 -9.63
CA SER A 82 -11.43 6.44 -10.07
C SER A 82 -11.65 5.45 -8.92
N ILE A 83 -10.71 5.42 -7.96
CA ILE A 83 -10.86 4.75 -6.67
C ILE A 83 -10.56 5.80 -5.58
N PRO A 84 -11.57 6.28 -4.84
CA PRO A 84 -11.40 7.29 -3.81
C PRO A 84 -10.68 6.72 -2.59
N ARG A 85 -9.86 7.55 -1.91
CA ARG A 85 -9.10 7.10 -0.73
C ARG A 85 -9.93 6.99 0.55
N LEU A 86 -11.07 7.68 0.59
CA LEU A 86 -12.04 7.67 1.70
C LEU A 86 -11.39 7.97 3.05
N ASP A 87 -10.58 9.03 3.11
CA ASP A 87 -9.85 9.44 4.33
C ASP A 87 -9.06 8.29 4.98
N GLY A 88 -8.47 7.42 4.16
CA GLY A 88 -7.71 6.24 4.59
C GLY A 88 -8.54 4.98 4.82
N GLN A 89 -9.87 5.08 4.88
CA GLN A 89 -10.74 3.92 5.12
C GLN A 89 -10.63 2.87 4.01
N PHE A 90 -10.37 3.30 2.77
CA PHE A 90 -10.16 2.37 1.66
C PHE A 90 -8.91 1.50 1.88
N LEU A 91 -7.77 2.10 2.25
CA LEU A 91 -6.56 1.35 2.60
C LEU A 91 -6.79 0.45 3.81
N TRP A 92 -7.34 1.02 4.87
CA TRP A 92 -7.53 0.32 6.14
C TRP A 92 -8.43 -0.90 6.00
N SER A 93 -9.48 -0.83 5.18
CA SER A 93 -10.34 -1.97 4.91
C SER A 93 -9.60 -3.16 4.28
N GLN A 94 -8.59 -2.89 3.42
CA GLN A 94 -7.76 -3.93 2.83
C GLN A 94 -6.80 -4.53 3.85
N VAL A 95 -6.20 -3.70 4.71
CA VAL A 95 -5.34 -4.15 5.82
C VAL A 95 -6.11 -5.10 6.73
N VAL A 96 -7.30 -4.70 7.18
CA VAL A 96 -8.17 -5.50 8.06
C VAL A 96 -8.61 -6.79 7.39
N ALA A 97 -9.02 -6.74 6.12
CA ALA A 97 -9.45 -7.92 5.38
C ALA A 97 -8.32 -8.95 5.23
N ASN A 98 -7.09 -8.50 4.94
CA ASN A 98 -5.95 -9.41 4.83
C ASN A 98 -5.50 -9.97 6.18
N LYS A 99 -5.51 -9.17 7.27
CA LYS A 99 -5.25 -9.68 8.63
C LYS A 99 -6.27 -10.76 9.02
N LYS A 100 -7.56 -10.55 8.70
CA LYS A 100 -8.62 -11.57 8.91
C LYS A 100 -8.46 -12.81 8.03
N ALA A 101 -7.98 -12.65 6.80
CA ALA A 101 -7.66 -13.75 5.90
C ALA A 101 -6.46 -14.58 6.38
N GLY A 102 -5.72 -14.10 7.39
CA GLY A 102 -4.58 -14.78 7.98
C GLY A 102 -3.25 -14.52 7.26
N ALA A 103 -3.14 -13.40 6.54
CA ALA A 103 -1.87 -12.94 5.99
C ALA A 103 -0.96 -12.42 7.10
N ASP A 104 0.31 -12.79 7.03
CA ASP A 104 1.35 -12.38 7.98
C ASP A 104 2.20 -11.21 7.42
N MET A 105 2.07 -10.91 6.13
CA MET A 105 2.77 -9.82 5.44
C MET A 105 1.81 -8.95 4.64
N LEU A 106 2.27 -7.75 4.31
CA LEU A 106 1.59 -6.84 3.38
C LEU A 106 2.62 -6.08 2.54
N TYR A 107 2.24 -5.80 1.29
CA TYR A 107 2.97 -4.87 0.43
C TYR A 107 2.11 -3.63 0.16
N ILE A 108 2.62 -2.44 0.45
CA ILE A 108 1.92 -1.18 0.15
C ILE A 108 2.28 -0.71 -1.26
N ALA A 109 1.31 -0.69 -2.15
CA ALA A 109 1.41 -0.08 -3.47
C ALA A 109 0.82 1.34 -3.44
N MET A 110 1.61 2.42 -3.47
CA MET A 110 3.09 2.46 -3.44
C MET A 110 3.58 3.62 -2.59
N PHE A 111 4.88 3.63 -2.28
CA PHE A 111 5.47 4.77 -1.58
C PHE A 111 5.31 6.08 -2.38
N ASP A 112 5.65 6.08 -3.67
CA ASP A 112 5.87 7.29 -4.48
C ASP A 112 5.20 7.31 -5.86
N GLU A 113 4.34 6.35 -6.19
CA GLU A 113 3.65 6.26 -7.49
C GLU A 113 2.52 7.32 -7.60
N VAL A 114 2.90 8.54 -8.00
CA VAL A 114 2.03 9.74 -8.07
C VAL A 114 1.11 9.70 -9.30
N ASP A 115 1.58 9.19 -10.43
CA ASP A 115 0.86 9.14 -11.70
C ASP A 115 -0.35 8.20 -11.68
N GLU A 116 -0.29 7.13 -10.88
CA GLU A 116 -1.42 6.25 -10.58
C GLU A 116 -2.24 6.69 -9.37
N GLY A 117 -1.76 7.66 -8.59
CA GLY A 117 -2.42 8.14 -7.38
C GLY A 117 -2.39 7.16 -6.21
N THR A 118 -1.46 6.20 -6.22
CA THR A 118 -1.28 5.17 -5.18
C THR A 118 -0.19 5.53 -4.15
N ALA A 119 0.53 6.64 -4.36
CA ALA A 119 1.51 7.22 -3.44
C ALA A 119 1.02 7.40 -1.98
N ILE A 120 1.82 6.95 -0.99
CA ILE A 120 1.64 7.19 0.45
C ILE A 120 2.61 8.21 1.07
N PHE A 121 3.66 8.62 0.36
CA PHE A 121 4.59 9.66 0.82
C PHE A 121 3.91 11.02 1.04
N LYS A 122 4.63 11.94 1.70
CA LYS A 122 4.10 13.26 2.07
C LYS A 122 3.61 14.03 0.85
N CYS A 123 2.31 14.30 0.80
CA CYS A 123 1.65 15.05 -0.28
C CYS A 123 1.10 16.39 0.25
N THR A 124 0.97 17.38 -0.64
CA THR A 124 0.37 18.69 -0.33
C THR A 124 -1.12 18.72 -0.68
N ASN A 125 -1.92 19.40 0.15
CA ASN A 125 -3.31 19.74 -0.18
C ASN A 125 -3.42 20.92 -1.16
N ASN A 126 -2.30 21.58 -1.48
CA ASN A 126 -2.23 22.72 -2.40
C ASN A 126 -1.26 22.42 -3.57
N PRO A 127 -1.56 21.42 -4.42
CA PRO A 127 -0.71 21.09 -5.56
C PRO A 127 -0.76 22.19 -6.63
N PRO A 128 0.29 22.33 -7.46
CA PRO A 128 0.28 23.30 -8.56
C PRO A 128 -0.76 22.90 -9.60
N THR A 129 -1.73 23.77 -9.88
CA THR A 129 -2.80 23.54 -10.87
C THR A 129 -2.67 24.43 -12.11
N SER A 130 -1.55 25.15 -12.24
CA SER A 130 -1.25 25.97 -13.42
C SER A 130 -1.22 25.11 -14.67
N GLY A 131 -2.00 25.48 -15.69
CA GLY A 131 -2.08 24.75 -16.97
C GLY A 131 -3.27 23.79 -17.09
N GLY A 132 -4.19 23.77 -16.13
CA GLY A 132 -5.43 22.99 -16.21
C GLY A 132 -5.35 21.58 -15.63
N SER A 133 -4.17 21.16 -15.16
CA SER A 133 -3.97 19.89 -14.47
C SER A 133 -4.77 19.83 -13.17
N LYS A 134 -5.32 18.64 -12.88
CA LYS A 134 -6.02 18.35 -11.63
C LYS A 134 -5.28 17.25 -10.88
N PHE A 135 -5.08 17.46 -9.59
CA PHE A 135 -4.38 16.53 -8.72
C PHE A 135 -5.31 16.08 -7.60
N LEU A 136 -5.11 14.84 -7.15
CA LEU A 136 -5.68 14.40 -5.88
C LEU A 136 -5.00 15.19 -4.75
N THR A 137 -5.77 15.48 -3.71
CA THR A 137 -5.27 16.02 -2.45
C THR A 137 -5.49 14.97 -1.35
N LEU A 138 -5.14 15.31 -0.12
CA LEU A 138 -5.43 14.51 1.06
C LEU A 138 -6.75 14.95 1.72
N ASP A 139 -7.60 15.68 1.01
CA ASP A 139 -8.89 16.17 1.50
C ASP A 139 -8.80 16.95 2.83
N GLY A 140 -7.69 17.67 3.02
CA GLY A 140 -7.42 18.46 4.24
C GLY A 140 -6.71 17.70 5.36
N LEU A 141 -6.45 16.39 5.19
CA LEU A 141 -5.67 15.61 6.13
C LEU A 141 -4.20 16.06 6.18
N PRO A 142 -3.48 15.80 7.29
CA PRO A 142 -2.05 16.06 7.40
C PRO A 142 -1.23 15.39 6.29
N SER A 143 -0.13 16.02 5.86
CA SER A 143 0.70 15.51 4.75
C SER A 143 1.27 14.12 5.01
N ASP A 144 1.53 13.78 6.27
CA ASP A 144 2.07 12.50 6.72
C ASP A 144 1.01 11.43 7.05
N PHE A 145 -0.28 11.72 6.80
CA PHE A 145 -1.40 10.88 7.22
C PHE A 145 -1.26 9.42 6.78
N TYR A 146 -0.97 9.17 5.50
CA TYR A 146 -0.85 7.81 4.98
C TYR A 146 0.38 7.06 5.52
N LEU A 147 1.46 7.77 5.87
CA LEU A 147 2.64 7.18 6.50
C LEU A 147 2.31 6.70 7.91
N ARG A 148 1.58 7.50 8.68
CA ARG A 148 1.11 7.11 10.02
C ARG A 148 0.08 5.98 9.94
N LEU A 149 -0.81 6.01 8.95
CA LEU A 149 -1.79 4.94 8.73
C LEU A 149 -1.13 3.59 8.46
N VAL A 150 -0.09 3.54 7.62
CA VAL A 150 0.64 2.28 7.37
C VAL A 150 1.53 1.89 8.55
N GLY A 151 2.02 2.84 9.34
CA GLY A 151 2.67 2.55 10.63
C GLY A 151 1.73 1.79 11.58
N GLU A 152 0.49 2.25 11.72
CA GLU A 152 -0.54 1.54 12.50
C GLU A 152 -0.92 0.19 11.88
N ALA A 153 -0.91 0.06 10.55
CA ALA A 153 -1.07 -1.25 9.90
C ALA A 153 0.07 -2.22 10.27
N GLY A 154 1.31 -1.74 10.36
CA GLY A 154 2.45 -2.52 10.84
C GLY A 154 2.25 -3.01 12.29
N LYS A 155 1.85 -2.11 13.19
CA LYS A 155 1.50 -2.47 14.58
C LYS A 155 0.39 -3.51 14.66
N LEU A 156 -0.65 -3.36 13.83
CA LEU A 156 -1.75 -4.34 13.76
C LEU A 156 -1.24 -5.71 13.31
N PHE A 157 -0.35 -5.75 12.32
CA PHE A 157 0.20 -7.02 11.82
C PHE A 157 1.08 -7.71 12.86
N ARG A 158 1.83 -6.96 13.67
CA ARG A 158 2.61 -7.45 14.82
C ARG A 158 1.78 -7.68 16.09
N ASP A 159 0.46 -7.55 16.02
CA ASP A 159 -0.48 -7.73 17.16
C ASP A 159 -0.22 -6.78 18.35
N GLU A 160 0.39 -5.62 18.10
CA GLU A 160 0.68 -4.58 19.11
C GLU A 160 -0.54 -3.72 19.43
N ILE A 161 -1.52 -3.68 18.52
CA ILE A 161 -2.79 -2.97 18.67
C ILE A 161 -3.96 -3.90 18.32
N PRO A 162 -5.16 -3.70 18.90
CA PRO A 162 -6.32 -4.50 18.54
C PRO A 162 -6.81 -4.17 17.12
N LEU A 163 -7.38 -5.18 16.46
CA LEU A 163 -8.06 -5.00 15.17
C LEU A 163 -9.27 -4.06 15.33
N THR A 164 -9.33 -3.01 14.51
CA THR A 164 -10.48 -2.10 14.39
C THR A 164 -10.96 -2.05 12.93
N GLU A 165 -12.27 -1.94 12.69
CA GLU A 165 -12.80 -1.85 11.32
C GLU A 165 -12.59 -0.48 10.67
N THR A 166 -12.38 0.56 11.49
CA THR A 166 -12.29 1.95 11.04
C THR A 166 -10.96 2.58 11.40
N VAL A 167 -10.53 3.55 10.57
CA VAL A 167 -9.35 4.37 10.85
C VAL A 167 -9.54 5.12 12.18
N SER A 168 -8.50 5.09 13.03
CA SER A 168 -8.50 5.84 14.28
C SER A 168 -8.51 7.34 14.03
N SER A 169 -9.40 8.07 14.72
CA SER A 169 -9.46 9.53 14.66
C SER A 169 -8.17 10.21 15.14
N ALA A 170 -7.33 9.50 15.90
CA ALA A 170 -6.02 9.99 16.33
C ALA A 170 -5.04 10.17 15.15
N ILE A 171 -5.16 9.35 14.11
CA ILE A 171 -4.31 9.42 12.90
C ILE A 171 -4.69 10.64 12.06
N GLN A 172 -5.96 11.05 12.07
CA GLN A 172 -6.47 12.18 11.30
C GLN A 172 -5.99 13.55 11.81
N GLN A 173 -5.48 13.62 13.05
CA GLN A 173 -4.94 14.85 13.64
C GLN A 173 -3.44 14.99 13.35
N SER A 174 -2.90 16.19 13.18
CA SER A 174 -1.46 16.39 12.92
C SER A 174 -0.62 16.07 14.15
N SER A 175 0.44 15.27 14.01
CA SER A 175 1.50 15.17 15.01
C SER A 175 2.53 16.29 14.78
N SER A 176 2.83 17.08 15.82
CA SER A 176 3.88 18.10 15.77
C SER A 176 5.27 17.59 16.17
N ALA A 177 5.39 16.31 16.57
CA ALA A 177 6.63 15.73 17.06
C ALA A 177 7.34 14.91 15.99
N LYS A 178 8.61 15.24 15.70
CA LYS A 178 9.50 14.34 14.94
C LYS A 178 9.87 13.15 15.85
N PRO A 179 9.56 11.91 15.47
CA PRO A 179 9.99 10.73 16.21
C PRO A 179 11.53 10.60 16.16
N ALA A 180 12.12 10.01 17.19
CA ALA A 180 13.57 9.79 17.25
C ALA A 180 13.97 8.63 16.32
N ILE A 181 14.98 8.84 15.49
CA ILE A 181 15.52 7.82 14.58
C ILE A 181 16.34 6.81 15.40
N LYS A 182 15.96 5.53 15.35
CA LYS A 182 16.83 4.40 15.72
C LYS A 182 17.37 3.77 14.43
N ALA A 183 18.63 3.36 14.43
CA ALA A 183 19.18 2.62 13.30
C ALA A 183 18.66 1.17 13.34
N ILE A 184 18.15 0.66 12.22
CA ILE A 184 17.81 -0.76 12.06
C ILE A 184 19.10 -1.55 11.83
N ASP A 185 19.28 -2.62 12.61
CA ASP A 185 20.23 -3.68 12.30
C ASP A 185 19.55 -4.68 11.34
N THR A 186 19.97 -4.69 10.08
CA THR A 186 19.35 -5.55 9.05
C THR A 186 19.53 -7.04 9.31
N ASP A 187 20.56 -7.43 10.08
CA ASP A 187 20.79 -8.82 10.46
C ASP A 187 19.84 -9.28 11.59
N SER A 188 19.08 -8.35 12.18
CA SER A 188 18.09 -8.62 13.24
C SER A 188 16.66 -8.79 12.72
N ILE A 189 16.42 -8.64 11.42
CA ILE A 189 15.08 -8.76 10.83
C ILE A 189 14.70 -10.24 10.74
N ASP A 190 13.87 -10.68 11.68
CA ASP A 190 13.28 -12.01 11.70
C ASP A 190 12.04 -12.07 10.80
N LEU A 191 12.19 -12.60 9.60
CA LEU A 191 11.10 -12.78 8.63
C LEU A 191 10.05 -13.81 9.05
N THR A 192 10.28 -14.55 10.14
CA THR A 192 9.25 -15.43 10.71
C THR A 192 8.19 -14.66 11.51
N GLN A 193 8.44 -13.37 11.79
CA GLN A 193 7.46 -12.47 12.41
C GLN A 193 6.67 -11.71 11.33
N PRO A 194 5.41 -11.32 11.62
CA PRO A 194 4.64 -10.49 10.72
C PRO A 194 5.38 -9.21 10.32
N THR A 195 5.64 -9.06 9.01
CA THR A 195 6.50 -8.00 8.48
C THR A 195 5.77 -7.18 7.41
N LEU A 196 5.73 -5.86 7.58
CA LEU A 196 5.19 -4.93 6.58
C LEU A 196 6.32 -4.47 5.67
N PHE A 197 6.22 -4.79 4.38
CA PHE A 197 7.19 -4.34 3.39
C PHE A 197 6.70 -3.06 2.72
N ILE A 198 7.50 -2.01 2.86
CA ILE A 198 7.34 -0.77 2.11
C ILE A 198 8.61 -0.61 1.29
N VAL A 199 8.52 -0.92 0.01
CA VAL A 199 9.62 -0.72 -0.93
C VAL A 199 9.40 0.64 -1.59
N PRO A 200 10.25 1.65 -1.32
CA PRO A 200 10.25 2.85 -2.15
C PRO A 200 10.70 2.43 -3.55
N TYR A 201 9.80 2.55 -4.53
CA TYR A 201 10.04 2.13 -5.90
C TYR A 201 9.45 3.17 -6.83
N SER A 202 10.32 3.89 -7.53
CA SER A 202 9.93 4.86 -8.54
C SER A 202 9.88 4.18 -9.91
N HIS A 203 8.72 4.05 -10.54
CA HIS A 203 8.67 3.87 -11.99
C HIS A 203 9.20 5.16 -12.64
N LEU A 204 10.47 5.15 -13.05
CA LEU A 204 11.11 6.27 -13.75
C LEU A 204 10.75 6.30 -15.24
N ASP A 205 9.75 5.52 -15.64
CA ASP A 205 9.66 5.07 -17.02
C ASP A 205 9.05 6.09 -17.98
N ASP A 206 8.37 7.18 -17.54
CA ASP A 206 7.70 8.05 -18.52
C ASP A 206 7.43 9.56 -18.22
N ILE A 207 8.00 10.25 -17.20
CA ILE A 207 7.64 11.69 -16.98
C ILE A 207 8.81 12.67 -16.78
N TRP A 208 8.75 13.72 -17.61
CA TRP A 208 9.61 14.90 -17.70
C TRP A 208 9.73 15.73 -16.41
N ARG A 209 10.93 16.35 -16.26
CA ARG A 209 11.26 17.63 -15.59
C ARG A 209 10.01 18.42 -15.22
N TRP A 210 9.74 18.79 -13.96
CA TRP A 210 9.93 20.19 -13.52
C TRP A 210 10.01 20.39 -11.99
N SER A 211 9.97 19.33 -11.16
CA SER A 211 10.23 19.43 -9.70
C SER A 211 11.13 18.33 -9.14
N TYR A 212 11.77 17.55 -10.01
CA TYR A 212 12.61 16.38 -9.67
C TYR A 212 13.59 16.61 -8.50
N PRO A 213 14.32 17.75 -8.40
CA PRO A 213 15.23 17.96 -7.27
C PRO A 213 14.50 18.20 -5.95
N GLN A 214 13.35 18.87 -5.96
CA GLN A 214 12.54 19.14 -4.76
C GLN A 214 11.82 17.87 -4.29
N THR A 215 11.22 17.11 -5.21
CA THR A 215 10.61 15.82 -4.88
C THR A 215 11.64 14.87 -4.29
N ILE A 216 12.83 14.73 -4.88
CA ILE A 216 13.84 13.82 -4.33
C ILE A 216 14.49 14.36 -3.06
N ARG A 217 14.94 15.63 -3.04
CA ARG A 217 15.69 16.17 -1.88
C ARG A 217 14.81 16.55 -0.71
N ASP A 218 13.63 17.08 -0.97
CA ASP A 218 12.80 17.70 0.06
C ASP A 218 11.58 16.86 0.42
N PHE A 219 11.15 15.93 -0.44
CA PHE A 219 10.02 15.05 -0.16
C PHE A 219 10.42 13.59 0.00
N LEU A 220 11.07 12.93 -0.94
CA LEU A 220 11.48 11.53 -0.80
C LEU A 220 12.56 11.40 0.28
N ARG A 221 13.64 12.17 0.20
CA ARG A 221 14.69 12.16 1.22
C ARG A 221 14.15 12.54 2.59
N ASN A 222 13.44 13.67 2.73
CA ASN A 222 12.83 14.00 4.03
C ASN A 222 11.73 13.01 4.43
N THR A 223 11.05 12.33 3.50
CA THR A 223 10.05 11.32 3.87
C THR A 223 10.74 10.08 4.42
N LEU A 224 11.80 9.63 3.78
CA LEU A 224 12.63 8.55 4.27
C LEU A 224 13.26 8.96 5.61
N ASP A 225 14.06 10.03 5.63
CA ASP A 225 14.79 10.51 6.80
C ASP A 225 13.87 10.86 8.00
N ASP A 226 12.70 11.49 7.78
CA ASP A 226 11.79 11.90 8.87
C ASP A 226 10.76 10.83 9.28
N ASN A 227 10.50 9.80 8.47
CA ASN A 227 9.42 8.85 8.74
C ASN A 227 9.85 7.38 8.86
N PHE A 228 11.13 7.03 8.68
CA PHE A 228 11.61 5.68 9.04
C PHE A 228 11.16 5.28 10.46
N ALA A 229 11.30 6.20 11.42
CA ALA A 229 10.85 6.00 12.79
C ALA A 229 9.31 5.85 12.96
N THR A 230 8.50 6.18 11.95
CA THR A 230 7.04 5.96 11.96
C THR A 230 6.67 4.51 11.57
N PHE A 231 7.55 3.81 10.85
CA PHE A 231 7.35 2.40 10.47
C PHE A 231 7.90 1.42 11.52
N GLU A 232 8.81 1.88 12.37
CA GLU A 232 9.57 1.08 13.35
C GLU A 232 9.10 1.25 14.81
N GLY A 233 8.02 1.99 15.05
CA GLY A 233 7.49 2.30 16.38
C GLY A 233 6.15 1.65 16.69
#